data_AF-A0A7C8ED78-F1
#
_entry.id   AF-A0A7C8ED78-F1
#
_cell.length_a   1.000
_cell.length_b   1.000
_cell.length_c   1.000
_cell.angle_alpha   90.00
_cell.angle_beta   90.00
_cell.angle_gamma   90.00
#
_symmetry.space_group_name_H-M   'P 1'
#
loop_
_entity.id
_entity.type
_entity.pdbx_description
1 polymer ?
#
loop_
_entity_poly.entity_id
_entity_poly.type
_entity_poly.pdbx_seq_one_letter_code
_entity_poly.pdbx_strand_id
1 'polypeptide(L)'
;MNCKQKLRLPLISHKTLKVKCPNCQYEVDFDCDKYARNQAIIRCTLGVVSLTFLALYVTLPFVLKPKFDIAHNRIKRNFEDKINIMESSFSDEVRTLTEDYAAQLAAIDIRKLTKKSIEHYARIMEERKSYNRKYALTPREKAQLEMLALASDSTKTLQDIVESVARKAAPTNSEIRANSIESGIVLDIDFDMSELTSGEEGTRTKHKTIDSLRKEVVRLISQVTTDVYEFCRDIDIDKISIGCKHFVNQEYEIGQSRVENQIIYKVSLVHKDIKQIEHNPFLDTYSVSKYFKVEIDEFPNLTIEMELL
;
A
#
# COMPACT_ATOMS: atom_id res chain seq x y z
N MET A 1 -76.41 -10.15 -49.67
CA MET A 1 -77.00 -8.85 -49.28
C MET A 1 -75.87 -7.88 -48.94
N ASN A 2 -75.46 -7.03 -49.88
CA ASN A 2 -74.19 -6.26 -49.77
C ASN A 2 -74.37 -4.74 -49.63
N CYS A 3 -75.58 -4.23 -49.40
CA CYS A 3 -75.75 -2.82 -49.05
C CYS A 3 -75.56 -2.63 -47.54
N LYS A 4 -74.41 -2.11 -47.09
CA LYS A 4 -74.11 -1.81 -45.67
C LYS A 4 -74.73 -0.49 -45.17
N GLN A 5 -75.71 0.05 -45.89
CA GLN A 5 -76.30 1.34 -45.57
C GLN A 5 -77.16 1.23 -44.30
N LYS A 6 -76.82 2.02 -43.27
CA LYS A 6 -77.60 2.10 -42.03
C LYS A 6 -78.85 2.95 -42.30
N LEU A 7 -80.02 2.34 -42.26
CA LEU A 7 -81.31 3.02 -42.38
C LEU A 7 -81.88 3.32 -40.99
N ARG A 8 -82.40 4.54 -40.79
CA ARG A 8 -83.17 4.88 -39.59
C ARG A 8 -84.64 4.64 -39.90
N LEU A 9 -85.22 3.63 -39.28
CA LEU A 9 -86.62 3.27 -39.46
C LEU A 9 -87.43 3.70 -38.24
N PRO A 10 -88.60 4.32 -38.42
CA PRO A 10 -89.51 4.58 -37.31
C PRO A 10 -90.02 3.24 -36.75
N LEU A 11 -89.95 3.06 -35.44
CA LEU A 11 -90.49 1.88 -34.77
C LEU A 11 -92.00 2.09 -34.58
N ILE A 12 -92.81 1.34 -35.32
CA ILE A 12 -94.27 1.37 -35.21
C ILE A 12 -94.71 0.03 -34.63
N SER A 13 -95.40 0.06 -33.48
CA SER A 13 -95.85 -1.14 -32.78
C SER A 13 -96.78 -1.98 -33.67
N HIS A 14 -96.59 -3.31 -33.65
CA HIS A 14 -97.42 -4.28 -34.36
C HIS A 14 -97.44 -4.14 -35.89
N LYS A 15 -96.39 -3.54 -36.48
CA LYS A 15 -96.25 -3.44 -37.93
C LYS A 15 -94.93 -3.99 -38.42
N THR A 16 -95.01 -4.77 -39.50
CA THR A 16 -93.88 -5.09 -40.38
C THR A 16 -93.77 -4.01 -41.45
N LEU A 17 -92.62 -3.35 -41.51
CA LEU A 17 -92.33 -2.34 -42.53
C LEU A 17 -91.69 -3.02 -43.74
N LYS A 18 -92.26 -2.83 -44.92
CA LYS A 18 -91.58 -3.14 -46.17
C LYS A 18 -90.59 -2.03 -46.48
N VAL A 19 -89.32 -2.32 -46.31
CA VAL A 19 -88.25 -1.34 -46.50
C VAL A 19 -87.59 -1.61 -47.84
N LYS A 20 -87.81 -0.71 -48.80
CA LYS A 20 -87.12 -0.72 -50.07
C LYS A 20 -85.80 0.02 -49.92
N CYS A 21 -84.68 -0.64 -50.24
CA CYS A 21 -83.39 0.03 -50.24
C CYS A 21 -83.36 1.07 -51.38
N PRO A 22 -83.06 2.35 -51.11
CA PRO A 22 -83.02 3.37 -52.16
C PRO A 22 -81.93 3.13 -53.20
N ASN A 23 -80.88 2.38 -52.84
CA ASN A 23 -79.71 2.15 -53.71
C ASN A 23 -79.84 0.87 -54.55
N CYS A 24 -80.25 -0.26 -53.96
CA CYS A 24 -80.35 -1.53 -54.69
C CYS A 24 -81.78 -1.99 -54.98
N GLN A 25 -82.79 -1.15 -54.65
CA GLN A 25 -84.22 -1.41 -54.84
C GLN A 25 -84.76 -2.72 -54.25
N TYR A 26 -83.96 -3.44 -53.47
CA TYR A 26 -84.37 -4.68 -52.80
C TYR A 26 -85.30 -4.37 -51.64
N GLU A 27 -86.40 -5.12 -51.53
CA GLU A 27 -87.39 -5.00 -50.45
C GLU A 27 -87.08 -6.02 -49.36
N VAL A 28 -87.03 -5.55 -48.11
CA VAL A 28 -86.89 -6.40 -46.92
C VAL A 28 -88.05 -6.12 -45.99
N ASP A 29 -88.65 -7.18 -45.45
CA ASP A 29 -89.63 -7.07 -44.37
C ASP A 29 -88.90 -6.87 -43.04
N PHE A 30 -89.06 -5.68 -42.45
CA PHE A 30 -88.51 -5.34 -41.14
C PHE A 30 -89.60 -5.45 -40.08
N ASP A 31 -89.47 -6.42 -39.19
CA ASP A 31 -90.35 -6.60 -38.04
C ASP A 31 -89.91 -5.68 -36.90
N CYS A 32 -90.70 -4.61 -36.68
CA CYS A 32 -90.43 -3.63 -35.64
C CYS A 32 -90.54 -4.22 -34.23
N ASP A 33 -91.44 -5.17 -33.98
CA ASP A 33 -91.66 -5.77 -32.66
C ASP A 33 -90.52 -6.74 -32.30
N LYS A 34 -90.00 -7.47 -33.30
CA LYS A 34 -88.81 -8.32 -33.12
C LYS A 34 -87.55 -7.50 -32.83
N TYR A 35 -87.36 -6.38 -33.53
CA TYR A 35 -86.22 -5.49 -33.29
C TYR A 35 -86.29 -4.81 -31.92
N ALA A 36 -87.47 -4.29 -31.53
CA ALA A 36 -87.67 -3.64 -30.23
C ALA A 36 -87.43 -4.61 -29.06
N ARG A 37 -87.93 -5.85 -29.16
CA ARG A 37 -87.68 -6.92 -28.17
C ARG A 37 -86.19 -7.24 -28.06
N ASN A 38 -85.50 -7.43 -29.19
CA ASN A 38 -84.06 -7.71 -29.18
C ASN A 38 -83.25 -6.55 -28.59
N GLN A 39 -83.61 -5.30 -28.89
CA GLN A 39 -82.93 -4.14 -28.34
C GLN A 39 -83.17 -3.98 -26.82
N ALA A 40 -84.38 -4.30 -26.35
CA ALA A 40 -84.68 -4.34 -24.92
C ALA A 40 -83.89 -5.44 -24.20
N ILE A 41 -83.81 -6.64 -24.77
CA ILE A 41 -83.00 -7.75 -24.25
C ILE A 41 -81.53 -7.33 -24.13
N ILE A 42 -80.95 -6.73 -25.19
CA ILE A 42 -79.55 -6.29 -25.18
C ILE A 42 -79.29 -5.22 -24.09
N ARG A 43 -80.21 -4.27 -23.90
CA ARG A 43 -80.05 -3.25 -22.86
C ARG A 43 -80.18 -3.84 -21.46
N CYS A 44 -81.12 -4.77 -21.26
CA CYS A 44 -81.28 -5.47 -19.99
C CYS A 44 -80.07 -6.35 -19.67
N THR A 45 -79.55 -7.11 -20.63
CA THR A 45 -78.36 -7.95 -20.40
C THR A 45 -77.13 -7.10 -20.11
N LEU A 46 -76.90 -6.01 -20.85
CA LEU A 46 -75.80 -5.10 -20.58
C LEU A 46 -75.91 -4.44 -19.20
N GLY A 47 -77.13 -4.07 -18.80
CA GLY A 47 -77.42 -3.49 -17.48
C GLY A 47 -77.20 -4.49 -16.33
N VAL A 48 -77.60 -5.74 -16.50
CA VAL A 48 -77.34 -6.79 -15.50
C VAL A 48 -75.84 -7.06 -15.39
N VAL A 49 -75.12 -7.16 -16.51
CA VAL A 49 -73.68 -7.37 -16.52
C VAL A 49 -72.95 -6.22 -15.83
N SER A 50 -73.29 -4.96 -16.14
CA SER A 50 -72.66 -3.81 -15.48
C SER A 50 -72.93 -3.77 -13.98
N LEU A 51 -74.15 -4.07 -13.54
CA LEU A 51 -74.50 -4.20 -12.12
C LEU A 51 -73.71 -5.29 -11.41
N THR A 52 -73.51 -6.45 -12.05
CA THR A 52 -72.70 -7.53 -11.47
C THR A 52 -71.23 -7.14 -11.32
N PHE A 53 -70.64 -6.44 -12.30
CA PHE A 53 -69.27 -5.94 -12.19
C PHE A 53 -69.12 -4.88 -11.10
N LEU A 54 -70.11 -3.99 -10.97
CA LEU A 54 -70.11 -2.98 -9.92
C LEU A 54 -70.21 -3.63 -8.53
N ALA A 55 -71.13 -4.59 -8.37
CA ALA A 55 -71.28 -5.33 -7.12
C ALA A 55 -70.01 -6.11 -6.75
N LEU A 56 -69.35 -6.75 -7.74
CA LEU A 56 -68.07 -7.42 -7.52
C LEU A 56 -67.00 -6.42 -7.09
N TYR A 57 -66.87 -5.28 -7.77
CA TYR A 57 -65.88 -4.25 -7.45
C TYR A 57 -66.07 -3.66 -6.05
N VAL A 58 -67.31 -3.46 -5.61
CA VAL A 58 -67.59 -2.94 -4.26
C VAL A 58 -67.36 -4.01 -3.20
N THR A 59 -67.72 -5.28 -3.44
CA THR A 59 -67.65 -6.33 -2.42
C THR A 59 -66.27 -6.97 -2.28
N LEU A 60 -65.49 -7.05 -3.36
CA LEU A 60 -64.18 -7.70 -3.40
C LEU A 60 -63.17 -7.14 -2.37
N PRO A 61 -63.04 -5.81 -2.17
CA PRO A 61 -62.15 -5.25 -1.15
C PRO A 61 -62.52 -5.66 0.27
N PHE A 62 -63.82 -5.72 0.60
CA PHE A 62 -64.28 -6.10 1.95
C PHE A 62 -64.02 -7.57 2.26
N VAL A 63 -64.01 -8.44 1.24
CA VAL A 63 -63.71 -9.87 1.42
C VAL A 63 -62.21 -10.14 1.41
N LEU A 64 -61.45 -9.47 0.55
CA LEU A 64 -60.01 -9.73 0.39
C LEU A 64 -59.16 -9.04 1.45
N LYS A 65 -59.47 -7.78 1.83
CA LYS A 65 -58.68 -7.01 2.80
C LYS A 65 -58.43 -7.74 4.13
N PRO A 66 -59.43 -8.30 4.83
CA PRO A 66 -59.17 -9.00 6.10
C PRO A 66 -58.31 -10.26 5.90
N LYS A 67 -58.44 -10.96 4.78
CA LYS A 67 -57.60 -12.13 4.47
C LYS A 67 -56.15 -11.73 4.20
N PHE A 68 -55.95 -10.62 3.47
CA PHE A 68 -54.62 -10.05 3.25
C PHE A 68 -53.99 -9.54 4.55
N ASP A 69 -54.76 -8.87 5.41
CA ASP A 69 -54.27 -8.35 6.68
C ASP A 69 -53.85 -9.49 7.63
N ILE A 70 -54.63 -10.58 7.70
CA ILE A 70 -54.27 -11.77 8.48
C ILE A 70 -53.00 -12.43 7.93
N ALA A 71 -52.91 -12.60 6.61
CA ALA A 71 -51.73 -13.18 5.98
C ALA A 71 -50.48 -12.30 6.17
N HIS A 72 -50.62 -10.99 5.99
CA HIS A 72 -49.55 -10.01 6.18
C HIS A 72 -49.07 -10.00 7.63
N ASN A 73 -49.99 -9.98 8.60
CA ASN A 73 -49.64 -10.00 10.02
C ASN A 73 -49.00 -11.32 10.46
N ARG A 74 -49.36 -12.45 9.82
CA ARG A 74 -48.70 -13.74 10.06
C ARG A 74 -47.27 -13.74 9.50
N ILE A 75 -47.10 -13.24 8.29
CA ILE A 75 -45.78 -13.12 7.65
C ILE A 75 -44.89 -12.17 8.47
N LYS A 76 -45.42 -11.01 8.85
CA LYS A 76 -44.71 -10.03 9.67
C LYS A 76 -44.24 -10.62 11.00
N ARG A 77 -45.13 -11.28 11.75
CA ARG A 77 -44.77 -11.96 13.00
C ARG A 77 -43.71 -13.03 12.81
N ASN A 78 -43.83 -13.87 11.78
CA ASN A 78 -42.81 -14.88 11.49
C ASN A 78 -41.43 -14.26 11.18
N PHE A 79 -41.39 -13.10 10.54
CA PHE A 79 -40.13 -12.38 10.31
C PHE A 79 -39.60 -11.73 11.59
N GLU A 80 -40.46 -11.09 12.38
CA GLU A 80 -40.08 -10.53 13.69
C GLU A 80 -39.51 -11.61 14.62
N ASP A 81 -40.16 -12.78 14.70
CA ASP A 81 -39.67 -13.92 15.49
C ASP A 81 -38.31 -14.41 14.99
N LYS A 82 -38.12 -14.52 13.67
CA LYS A 82 -36.83 -14.92 13.08
C LYS A 82 -35.74 -13.90 13.34
N ILE A 83 -36.05 -12.61 13.27
CA ILE A 83 -35.09 -11.53 13.57
C ILE A 83 -34.71 -11.61 15.05
N ASN A 84 -35.68 -11.72 15.95
CA ASN A 84 -35.42 -11.83 17.38
C ASN A 84 -34.55 -13.06 17.73
N ILE A 85 -34.82 -14.21 17.12
CA ILE A 85 -34.00 -15.43 17.30
C ILE A 85 -32.57 -15.22 16.79
N MET A 86 -32.42 -14.56 15.64
CA MET A 86 -31.11 -14.28 15.05
C MET A 86 -30.31 -13.28 15.90
N GLU A 87 -30.97 -12.23 16.40
CA GLU A 87 -30.37 -11.25 17.31
C GLU A 87 -29.95 -11.90 18.62
N SER A 88 -30.79 -12.75 19.22
CA SER A 88 -30.42 -13.47 20.45
C SER A 88 -29.25 -14.42 20.21
N SER A 89 -29.27 -15.18 19.11
CA SER A 89 -28.18 -16.11 18.76
C SER A 89 -26.87 -15.37 18.52
N PHE A 90 -26.91 -14.24 17.82
CA PHE A 90 -25.73 -13.43 17.55
C PHE A 90 -25.20 -12.78 18.84
N SER A 91 -26.08 -12.30 19.71
CA SER A 91 -25.70 -11.75 21.02
C SER A 91 -25.03 -12.81 21.90
N ASP A 92 -25.53 -14.04 21.88
CA ASP A 92 -24.91 -15.15 22.60
C ASP A 92 -23.54 -15.53 22.02
N GLU A 93 -23.40 -15.57 20.70
CA GLU A 93 -22.12 -15.82 20.03
C GLU A 93 -21.09 -14.72 20.33
N VAL A 94 -21.48 -13.45 20.29
CA VAL A 94 -20.60 -12.34 20.66
C VAL A 94 -20.16 -12.48 22.11
N ARG A 95 -21.08 -12.84 23.01
CA ARG A 95 -20.76 -13.03 24.43
C ARG A 95 -19.77 -14.17 24.64
N THR A 96 -20.01 -15.35 24.05
CA THR A 96 -19.10 -16.50 24.19
C THR A 96 -17.72 -16.20 23.61
N LEU A 97 -17.65 -15.52 22.46
CA LEU A 97 -16.39 -15.12 21.84
C LEU A 97 -15.64 -14.11 22.72
N THR A 98 -16.36 -13.17 23.33
CA THR A 98 -15.77 -12.17 24.24
C THR A 98 -15.22 -12.83 25.50
N GLU A 99 -15.95 -13.79 26.08
CA GLU A 99 -15.51 -14.57 27.23
C GLU A 99 -14.28 -15.44 26.90
N ASP A 100 -14.26 -16.08 25.72
CA ASP A 100 -13.12 -16.87 25.25
C ASP A 100 -11.87 -16.00 25.04
N TYR A 101 -12.01 -14.86 24.36
CA TYR A 101 -10.88 -13.93 24.20
C TYR A 101 -10.40 -13.35 25.53
N ALA A 102 -11.31 -13.03 26.45
CA ALA A 102 -10.93 -12.57 27.79
C ALA A 102 -10.15 -13.66 28.56
N ALA A 103 -10.57 -14.92 28.46
CA ALA A 103 -9.87 -16.06 29.04
C ALA A 103 -8.48 -16.27 28.39
N GLN A 104 -8.39 -16.17 27.06
CA GLN A 104 -7.12 -16.24 26.34
C GLN A 104 -6.17 -15.12 26.75
N LEU A 105 -6.65 -13.88 26.83
CA LEU A 105 -5.86 -12.72 27.28
C LEU A 105 -5.40 -12.88 28.73
N ALA A 106 -6.26 -13.36 29.62
CA ALA A 106 -5.90 -13.63 31.01
C ALA A 106 -4.87 -14.78 31.14
N ALA A 107 -4.89 -15.74 30.21
CA ALA A 107 -3.94 -16.85 30.16
C ALA A 107 -2.57 -16.43 29.58
N ILE A 108 -2.45 -15.25 28.96
CA ILE A 108 -1.17 -14.74 28.47
C ILE A 108 -0.32 -14.27 29.66
N ASP A 109 0.67 -15.09 30.01
CA ASP A 109 1.75 -14.67 30.91
C ASP A 109 2.77 -13.83 30.15
N ILE A 110 2.67 -12.50 30.31
CA ILE A 110 3.60 -11.53 29.73
C ILE A 110 5.05 -11.87 30.11
N ARG A 111 5.32 -12.28 31.35
CA ARG A 111 6.69 -12.60 31.79
C ARG A 111 7.23 -13.82 31.06
N LYS A 112 6.40 -14.83 30.83
CA LYS A 112 6.77 -16.03 30.05
C LYS A 112 7.01 -15.69 28.57
N LEU A 113 6.20 -14.81 27.99
CA LEU A 113 6.42 -14.32 26.61
C LEU A 113 7.70 -13.52 26.50
N THR A 114 7.93 -12.56 27.41
CA THR A 114 9.16 -11.77 27.46
C THR A 114 10.39 -12.65 27.65
N LYS A 115 10.31 -13.66 28.51
CA LYS A 115 11.39 -14.64 28.68
C LYS A 115 11.66 -15.42 27.39
N LYS A 116 10.62 -15.94 26.74
CA LYS A 116 10.74 -16.64 25.45
C LYS A 116 11.33 -15.75 24.36
N SER A 117 10.93 -14.47 24.29
CA SER A 117 11.47 -13.54 23.30
C SER A 117 12.94 -13.25 23.59
N ILE A 118 13.31 -13.00 24.84
CA ILE A 118 14.71 -12.77 25.23
C ILE A 118 15.56 -13.99 24.88
N GLU A 119 15.13 -15.21 25.22
CA GLU A 119 15.84 -16.44 24.90
C GLU A 119 15.96 -16.66 23.38
N HIS A 120 14.90 -16.40 22.62
CA HIS A 120 14.91 -16.50 21.17
C HIS A 120 15.87 -15.50 20.52
N TYR A 121 15.83 -14.23 20.94
CA TYR A 121 16.74 -13.21 20.44
C TYR A 121 18.18 -13.44 20.88
N ALA A 122 18.41 -13.92 22.11
CA ALA A 122 19.73 -14.31 22.57
C ALA A 122 20.30 -15.44 21.71
N ARG A 123 19.49 -16.46 21.38
CA ARG A 123 19.89 -17.53 20.47
C ARG A 123 20.18 -17.04 19.06
N ILE A 124 19.32 -16.19 18.49
CA ILE A 124 19.59 -15.55 17.19
C ILE A 124 20.88 -14.75 17.24
N MET A 125 21.12 -14.02 18.33
CA MET A 125 22.33 -13.22 18.50
C MET A 125 23.56 -14.12 18.59
N GLU A 126 23.49 -15.25 19.28
CA GLU A 126 24.57 -16.24 19.37
C GLU A 126 24.81 -16.95 18.03
N GLU A 127 23.74 -17.26 17.28
CA GLU A 127 23.81 -17.78 15.91
C GLU A 127 24.38 -16.74 14.92
N ARG A 128 24.14 -15.44 15.16
CA ARG A 128 24.78 -14.34 14.44
C ARG A 128 26.26 -14.21 14.79
N LYS A 129 26.63 -14.41 16.06
CA LYS A 129 28.03 -14.49 16.50
C LYS A 129 28.78 -15.70 15.93
N SER A 130 28.08 -16.79 15.60
CA SER A 130 28.66 -17.93 14.89
C SER A 130 28.71 -17.75 13.36
N TYR A 131 28.38 -16.55 12.88
CA TYR A 131 28.62 -16.09 11.50
C TYR A 131 27.98 -16.97 10.41
N ASN A 132 26.84 -17.58 10.70
CA ASN A 132 26.14 -18.42 9.74
C ASN A 132 25.38 -17.56 8.70
N ARG A 133 25.83 -17.61 7.44
CA ARG A 133 25.28 -16.88 6.28
C ARG A 133 23.76 -17.05 6.09
N LYS A 134 23.18 -18.16 6.60
CA LYS A 134 21.74 -18.45 6.54
C LYS A 134 20.88 -17.41 7.29
N TYR A 135 21.43 -16.73 8.29
CA TYR A 135 20.69 -15.82 9.18
C TYR A 135 21.00 -14.34 8.95
N ALA A 136 21.88 -14.00 8.00
CA ALA A 136 22.10 -12.62 7.56
C ALA A 136 21.00 -12.19 6.59
N LEU A 137 20.14 -11.29 7.05
CA LEU A 137 18.93 -10.89 6.32
C LEU A 137 19.19 -9.63 5.49
N THR A 138 19.94 -8.67 6.03
CA THR A 138 20.21 -7.40 5.36
C THR A 138 21.46 -7.45 4.48
N PRO A 139 21.54 -6.64 3.41
CA PRO A 139 22.76 -6.51 2.60
C PRO A 139 23.98 -6.12 3.45
N ARG A 140 23.80 -5.26 4.45
CA ARG A 140 24.86 -4.84 5.39
C ARG A 140 25.38 -6.01 6.22
N GLU A 141 24.49 -6.79 6.84
CA GLU A 141 24.89 -7.97 7.63
C GLU A 141 25.68 -8.97 6.77
N LYS A 142 25.25 -9.20 5.52
CA LYS A 142 25.99 -10.06 4.57
C LYS A 142 27.38 -9.51 4.26
N ALA A 143 27.51 -8.19 4.07
CA ALA A 143 28.80 -7.55 3.84
C ALA A 143 29.72 -7.68 5.06
N GLN A 144 29.19 -7.49 6.27
CA GLN A 144 29.94 -7.66 7.52
C GLN A 144 30.46 -9.10 7.71
N LEU A 145 29.64 -10.12 7.39
CA LEU A 145 30.10 -11.52 7.41
C LEU A 145 31.23 -11.78 6.40
N GLU A 146 31.13 -11.22 5.20
CA GLU A 146 32.18 -11.36 4.19
C GLU A 146 33.47 -10.64 4.60
N MET A 147 33.38 -9.45 5.20
CA MET A 147 34.53 -8.72 5.73
C MET A 147 35.25 -9.49 6.84
N LEU A 148 34.51 -10.12 7.76
CA LEU A 148 35.09 -10.97 8.80
C LEU A 148 35.83 -12.19 8.24
N ALA A 149 35.23 -12.84 7.24
CA ALA A 149 35.85 -13.96 6.57
C ALA A 149 37.14 -13.55 5.86
N LEU A 150 37.15 -12.37 5.23
CA LEU A 150 38.34 -11.78 4.60
C LEU A 150 39.42 -11.43 5.64
N ALA A 151 39.03 -10.80 6.75
CA ALA A 151 39.95 -10.43 7.84
C ALA A 151 40.63 -11.64 8.49
N SER A 152 39.98 -12.80 8.49
CA SER A 152 40.48 -14.04 9.08
C SER A 152 41.23 -14.93 8.07
N ASP A 153 41.39 -14.50 6.82
CA ASP A 153 42.01 -15.31 5.76
C ASP A 153 43.54 -15.29 5.87
N SER A 154 44.10 -16.35 6.46
CA SER A 154 45.55 -16.49 6.66
C SER A 154 46.35 -16.75 5.37
N THR A 155 45.69 -16.90 4.21
CA THR A 155 46.37 -17.19 2.93
C THR A 155 46.82 -15.93 2.18
N LYS A 156 46.34 -14.76 2.60
CA LYS A 156 46.61 -13.46 1.96
C LYS A 156 47.62 -12.63 2.76
N THR A 157 48.28 -11.68 2.09
CA THR A 157 49.11 -10.70 2.79
C THR A 157 48.22 -9.73 3.59
N LEU A 158 48.75 -9.12 4.66
CA LEU A 158 47.99 -8.15 5.45
C LEU A 158 47.47 -7.00 4.58
N GLN A 159 48.26 -6.56 3.60
CA GLN A 159 47.86 -5.55 2.61
C GLN A 159 46.65 -6.00 1.79
N ASP A 160 46.68 -7.22 1.25
CA ASP A 160 45.57 -7.77 0.45
C ASP A 160 44.29 -7.95 1.29
N ILE A 161 44.44 -8.33 2.57
CA ILE A 161 43.33 -8.46 3.50
C ILE A 161 42.69 -7.09 3.73
N VAL A 162 43.48 -6.08 4.11
CA VAL A 162 42.99 -4.71 4.37
C VAL A 162 42.33 -4.14 3.12
N GLU A 163 42.94 -4.33 1.95
CA GLU A 163 42.35 -3.88 0.68
C GLU A 163 41.03 -4.61 0.36
N SER A 164 40.97 -5.92 0.59
CA SER A 164 39.75 -6.72 0.36
C SER A 164 38.62 -6.29 1.28
N VAL A 165 38.91 -6.05 2.56
CA VAL A 165 37.94 -5.54 3.54
C VAL A 165 37.49 -4.14 3.15
N ALA A 166 38.42 -3.24 2.80
CA ALA A 166 38.10 -1.90 2.34
C ALA A 166 37.19 -1.90 1.11
N ARG A 167 37.45 -2.78 0.12
CA ARG A 167 36.61 -2.94 -1.08
C ARG A 167 35.19 -3.39 -0.76
N LYS A 168 34.99 -4.07 0.37
CA LYS A 168 33.68 -4.53 0.80
C LYS A 168 32.94 -3.53 1.69
N ALA A 169 33.68 -2.75 2.48
CA ALA A 169 33.14 -1.69 3.34
C ALA A 169 32.77 -0.43 2.53
N ALA A 170 33.61 -0.06 1.56
CA ALA A 170 33.44 1.15 0.77
C ALA A 170 32.38 0.97 -0.33
N PRO A 171 31.79 2.08 -0.81
CA PRO A 171 30.88 2.07 -1.96
C PRO A 171 31.53 1.51 -3.23
N THR A 172 30.71 1.12 -4.19
CA THR A 172 31.18 0.74 -5.53
C THR A 172 31.97 1.91 -6.15
N ASN A 173 32.96 1.61 -6.99
CA ASN A 173 33.82 2.59 -7.66
C ASN A 173 34.70 3.47 -6.75
N SER A 174 34.79 3.17 -5.46
CA SER A 174 35.73 3.85 -4.56
C SER A 174 37.18 3.64 -4.99
N GLU A 175 37.99 4.69 -4.89
CA GLU A 175 39.44 4.61 -5.02
C GLU A 175 40.02 4.11 -3.70
N ILE A 176 40.66 2.94 -3.73
CA ILE A 176 41.20 2.30 -2.53
C ILE A 176 42.68 2.05 -2.75
N ARG A 177 43.50 2.51 -1.81
CA ARG A 177 44.96 2.36 -1.85
C ARG A 177 45.42 1.89 -0.47
N ALA A 178 45.90 0.65 -0.39
CA ALA A 178 46.53 0.11 0.81
C ALA A 178 48.04 0.03 0.57
N ASN A 179 48.83 0.65 1.43
CA ASN A 179 50.29 0.65 1.34
C ASN A 179 50.89 0.11 2.64
N SER A 180 51.80 -0.85 2.53
CA SER A 180 52.58 -1.32 3.68
C SER A 180 53.72 -0.33 3.97
N ILE A 181 53.84 0.09 5.23
CA ILE A 181 54.94 0.87 5.78
C ILE A 181 55.59 0.12 6.94
N GLU A 182 56.70 0.63 7.49
CA GLU A 182 57.40 -0.03 8.60
C GLU A 182 56.56 -0.14 9.88
N SER A 183 55.65 0.81 10.13
CA SER A 183 54.79 0.84 11.32
C SER A 183 53.43 0.14 11.16
N GLY A 184 53.13 -0.42 9.98
CA GLY A 184 51.85 -1.06 9.68
C GLY A 184 51.36 -0.74 8.27
N ILE A 185 50.04 -0.73 8.09
CA ILE A 185 49.37 -0.44 6.82
C ILE A 185 48.75 0.95 6.87
N VAL A 186 48.96 1.72 5.82
CA VAL A 186 48.24 2.97 5.56
C VAL A 186 47.19 2.70 4.50
N LEU A 187 45.93 2.93 4.86
CA LEU A 187 44.79 2.76 3.99
C LEU A 187 44.20 4.11 3.62
N ASP A 188 44.00 4.34 2.32
CA ASP A 188 43.36 5.53 1.78
C ASP A 188 42.15 5.13 0.94
N ILE A 189 40.98 5.70 1.24
CA ILE A 189 39.71 5.41 0.57
C ILE A 189 39.05 6.73 0.18
N ASP A 190 38.85 6.96 -1.11
CA ASP A 190 38.08 8.10 -1.61
C ASP A 190 36.86 7.59 -2.40
N PHE A 191 35.65 7.93 -1.95
CA PHE A 191 34.40 7.47 -2.56
C PHE A 191 33.53 8.64 -3.02
N ASP A 192 32.73 8.42 -4.06
CA ASP A 192 31.78 9.40 -4.56
C ASP A 192 30.50 9.40 -3.73
N MET A 193 30.03 10.58 -3.30
CA MET A 193 28.83 10.72 -2.49
C MET A 193 27.59 10.11 -3.16
N SER A 194 27.49 10.24 -4.48
CA SER A 194 26.39 9.69 -5.30
C SER A 194 26.22 8.18 -5.18
N GLU A 195 27.27 7.44 -4.82
CA GLU A 195 27.21 5.98 -4.65
C GLU A 195 26.49 5.57 -3.36
N LEU A 196 26.34 6.48 -2.39
CA LEU A 196 25.67 6.21 -1.12
C LEU A 196 24.35 6.95 -0.96
N THR A 197 24.15 8.03 -1.70
CA THR A 197 23.01 8.93 -1.51
C THR A 197 22.43 9.35 -2.85
N SER A 198 21.16 8.99 -3.05
CA SER A 198 20.36 9.41 -4.22
C SER A 198 20.20 10.93 -4.28
N GLY A 199 20.18 11.50 -5.47
CA GLY A 199 20.00 12.95 -5.67
C GLY A 199 21.29 13.76 -5.53
N GLU A 200 22.43 13.08 -5.46
CA GLU A 200 23.77 13.67 -5.46
C GLU A 200 24.52 13.37 -6.78
N GLU A 201 23.80 13.08 -7.88
CA GLU A 201 24.41 12.74 -9.16
C GLU A 201 24.95 13.98 -9.89
N GLY A 202 26.23 13.93 -10.29
CA GLY A 202 26.90 15.09 -10.86
C GLY A 202 26.97 16.22 -9.84
N THR A 203 26.75 17.47 -10.26
CA THR A 203 26.78 18.66 -9.39
C THR A 203 25.49 18.89 -8.60
N ARG A 204 24.51 18.00 -8.74
CA ARG A 204 23.24 18.13 -8.03
C ARG A 204 23.42 17.75 -6.57
N THR A 205 22.71 18.45 -5.71
CA THR A 205 22.59 18.06 -4.31
C THR A 205 21.16 18.22 -3.83
N LYS A 206 20.68 17.27 -3.02
CA LYS A 206 19.35 17.36 -2.38
C LYS A 206 19.34 18.32 -1.19
N HIS A 207 20.52 18.76 -0.77
CA HIS A 207 20.71 19.59 0.41
C HIS A 207 20.46 21.07 0.09
N LYS A 208 19.68 21.73 0.94
CA LYS A 208 19.40 23.17 0.82
C LYS A 208 20.43 24.05 1.52
N THR A 209 21.27 23.48 2.38
CA THR A 209 22.25 24.21 3.19
C THR A 209 23.56 23.44 3.29
N ILE A 210 24.68 24.15 3.35
CA ILE A 210 26.03 23.57 3.49
C ILE A 210 26.12 22.73 4.77
N ASP A 211 25.50 23.19 5.86
CA ASP A 211 25.45 22.44 7.13
C ASP A 211 24.73 21.10 6.99
N SER A 212 23.68 21.03 6.17
CA SER A 212 22.94 19.80 5.90
C SER A 212 23.81 18.82 5.12
N LEU A 213 24.47 19.31 4.06
CA LEU A 213 25.41 18.53 3.25
C LEU A 213 26.58 18.02 4.11
N ARG A 214 27.20 18.89 4.91
CA ARG A 214 28.29 18.56 5.83
C ARG A 214 27.91 17.45 6.80
N LYS A 215 26.74 17.54 7.42
CA LYS A 215 26.25 16.50 8.34
C LYS A 215 26.09 15.15 7.64
N GLU A 216 25.58 15.13 6.42
CA GLU A 216 25.45 13.89 5.66
C GLU A 216 26.81 13.32 5.25
N VAL A 217 27.73 14.14 4.75
CA VAL A 217 29.07 13.71 4.37
C VAL A 217 29.84 13.14 5.56
N VAL A 218 29.82 13.82 6.72
CA VAL A 218 30.43 13.31 7.96
C VAL A 218 29.80 11.99 8.39
N ARG A 219 28.48 11.83 8.23
CA ARG A 219 27.76 10.59 8.52
C ARG A 219 28.22 9.45 7.61
N LEU A 220 28.34 9.69 6.30
CA LEU A 220 28.80 8.70 5.33
C LEU A 220 30.23 8.24 5.59
N ILE A 221 31.14 9.20 5.80
CA ILE A 221 32.54 8.92 6.15
C ILE A 221 32.59 8.14 7.46
N SER A 222 31.84 8.55 8.47
CA SER A 222 31.80 7.83 9.76
C SER A 222 31.38 6.38 9.59
N GLN A 223 30.38 6.11 8.74
CA GLN A 223 29.92 4.76 8.46
C GLN A 223 31.01 3.90 7.83
N VAL A 224 31.66 4.38 6.76
CA VAL A 224 32.72 3.63 6.08
C VAL A 224 33.94 3.44 6.99
N THR A 225 34.37 4.49 7.71
CA THR A 225 35.51 4.41 8.62
C THR A 225 35.27 3.43 9.76
N THR A 226 34.05 3.39 10.30
CA THR A 226 33.70 2.45 11.37
C THR A 226 33.79 1.02 10.89
N ASP A 227 33.15 0.71 9.76
CA ASP A 227 33.16 -0.66 9.21
C ASP A 227 34.61 -1.10 8.90
N VAL A 228 35.42 -0.25 8.25
CA VAL A 228 36.82 -0.57 7.95
C VAL A 228 37.66 -0.76 9.21
N TYR A 229 37.58 0.17 10.17
CA TYR A 229 38.36 0.09 11.39
C TYR A 229 38.03 -1.19 12.17
N GLU A 230 36.75 -1.50 12.30
CA GLU A 230 36.29 -2.63 13.08
C GLU A 230 36.76 -3.98 12.58
N PHE A 231 36.66 -4.21 11.27
CA PHE A 231 37.07 -5.48 10.67
C PHE A 231 38.58 -5.58 10.44
N CYS A 232 39.31 -4.47 10.57
CA CYS A 232 40.77 -4.45 10.46
C CYS A 232 41.51 -4.08 11.76
N ARG A 233 40.82 -3.91 12.90
CA ARG A 233 41.45 -3.41 14.14
C ARG A 233 42.56 -4.32 14.69
N ASP A 234 42.42 -5.62 14.41
CA ASP A 234 43.34 -6.68 14.85
C ASP A 234 44.40 -6.98 13.76
N ILE A 235 44.38 -6.19 12.67
CA ILE A 235 45.38 -6.17 11.60
C ILE A 235 46.23 -4.91 11.85
N ASP A 236 47.54 -4.98 11.63
CA ASP A 236 48.52 -3.89 11.86
C ASP A 236 48.26 -2.65 10.98
N ILE A 237 47.13 -1.96 11.15
CA ILE A 237 46.80 -0.69 10.51
C ILE A 237 47.42 0.44 11.34
N ASP A 238 48.22 1.29 10.69
CA ASP A 238 48.77 2.49 11.31
C ASP A 238 47.81 3.69 11.15
N LYS A 239 47.24 3.85 9.94
CA LYS A 239 46.39 4.98 9.57
C LYS A 239 45.33 4.60 8.55
N ILE A 240 44.11 5.11 8.74
CA ILE A 240 43.01 5.07 7.78
C ILE A 240 42.67 6.51 7.38
N SER A 241 42.73 6.85 6.11
CA SER A 241 42.24 8.11 5.54
C SER A 241 41.02 7.82 4.68
N ILE A 242 39.91 8.53 4.92
CA ILE A 242 38.68 8.39 4.14
C ILE A 242 38.18 9.75 3.67
N GLY A 243 38.08 9.92 2.35
CA GLY A 243 37.55 11.09 1.68
C GLY A 243 36.19 10.84 1.03
N CYS A 244 35.32 11.84 1.07
CA CYS A 244 34.09 11.90 0.30
C CYS A 244 34.28 12.88 -0.85
N LYS A 245 34.03 12.41 -2.07
CA LYS A 245 34.08 13.17 -3.30
C LYS A 245 32.67 13.63 -3.71
N HIS A 246 32.60 14.83 -4.25
CA HIS A 246 31.39 15.36 -4.86
C HIS A 246 31.77 16.24 -6.05
N PHE A 247 30.93 16.27 -7.08
CA PHE A 247 31.15 17.16 -8.21
C PHE A 247 30.77 18.57 -7.82
N VAL A 248 31.66 19.53 -8.08
CA VAL A 248 31.42 20.93 -7.81
C VAL A 248 31.71 21.76 -9.06
N ASN A 249 31.05 22.91 -9.17
CA ASN A 249 31.43 23.92 -10.14
C ASN A 249 32.63 24.69 -9.59
N GLN A 250 33.78 24.58 -10.23
CA GLN A 250 34.93 25.44 -9.96
C GLN A 250 34.96 26.59 -10.97
N GLU A 251 35.10 27.81 -10.46
CA GLU A 251 35.38 28.99 -11.28
C GLU A 251 36.90 29.21 -11.37
N TYR A 252 37.43 29.27 -12.59
CA TYR A 252 38.81 29.64 -12.85
C TYR A 252 38.95 31.11 -13.25
N GLU A 253 40.16 31.64 -13.08
CA GLU A 253 40.51 32.95 -13.63
C GLU A 253 40.24 32.93 -15.16
N ILE A 254 39.53 33.95 -15.65
CA ILE A 254 39.00 34.08 -17.03
C ILE A 254 37.63 33.39 -17.26
N GLY A 255 36.73 33.39 -16.27
CA GLY A 255 35.29 33.12 -16.48
C GLY A 255 34.97 31.74 -17.05
N GLN A 256 35.91 30.79 -16.95
CA GLN A 256 35.67 29.40 -17.28
C GLN A 256 35.23 28.69 -16.00
N SER A 257 34.01 28.15 -16.00
CA SER A 257 33.61 27.19 -14.99
C SER A 257 33.79 25.76 -15.50
N ARG A 258 34.31 24.87 -14.66
CA ARG A 258 34.35 23.43 -14.95
C ARG A 258 33.75 22.65 -13.81
N VAL A 259 33.10 21.56 -14.17
CA VAL A 259 32.62 20.56 -13.21
C VAL A 259 33.78 19.63 -12.89
N GLU A 260 34.21 19.62 -11.63
CA GLU A 260 35.27 18.74 -11.15
C GLU A 260 34.78 17.86 -10.01
N ASN A 261 35.14 16.58 -10.05
CA ASN A 261 34.89 15.68 -8.93
C ASN A 261 36.04 15.79 -7.93
N GLN A 262 35.81 16.47 -6.82
CA GLN A 262 36.85 16.74 -5.83
C GLN A 262 36.47 16.19 -4.46
N ILE A 263 37.48 15.96 -3.63
CA ILE A 263 37.27 15.54 -2.23
C ILE A 263 36.80 16.76 -1.44
N ILE A 264 35.53 16.75 -1.03
CA ILE A 264 34.93 17.87 -0.28
C ILE A 264 35.22 17.78 1.22
N TYR A 265 35.48 16.57 1.72
CA TYR A 265 35.84 16.35 3.11
C TYR A 265 36.64 15.06 3.24
N LYS A 266 37.77 15.11 3.96
CA LYS A 266 38.62 13.96 4.23
C LYS A 266 39.03 13.93 5.69
N VAL A 267 38.92 12.76 6.30
CA VAL A 267 39.38 12.54 7.67
C VAL A 267 40.43 11.46 7.70
N SER A 268 41.30 11.51 8.69
CA SER A 268 42.13 10.40 9.07
C SER A 268 41.91 9.95 10.51
N LEU A 269 42.20 8.68 10.69
CA LEU A 269 42.14 7.96 11.94
C LEU A 269 43.48 7.24 12.11
N VAL A 270 44.24 7.62 13.14
CA VAL A 270 45.55 7.00 13.46
C VAL A 270 45.33 5.99 14.58
N HIS A 271 45.75 4.74 14.37
CA HIS A 271 45.47 3.64 15.29
C HIS A 271 45.95 3.93 16.72
N LYS A 272 47.13 4.54 16.87
CA LYS A 272 47.73 4.91 18.17
C LYS A 272 46.88 5.89 18.99
N ASP A 273 46.03 6.69 18.34
CA ASP A 273 45.21 7.69 19.01
C ASP A 273 43.87 7.11 19.51
N ILE A 274 43.54 5.88 19.11
CA ILE A 274 42.30 5.22 19.48
C ILE A 274 42.51 4.50 20.81
N LYS A 275 41.93 5.05 21.88
CA LYS A 275 41.80 4.33 23.16
C LYS A 275 40.76 3.22 22.96
N GLN A 276 41.11 1.98 23.36
CA GLN A 276 40.31 0.75 23.24
C GLN A 276 38.80 1.01 23.05
N ILE A 277 38.28 0.61 21.88
CA ILE A 277 36.84 0.63 21.62
C ILE A 277 36.28 -0.68 22.18
N GLU A 278 35.69 -0.66 23.37
CA GLU A 278 35.11 -1.84 24.04
C GLU A 278 33.82 -2.37 23.37
N HIS A 279 33.50 -2.02 22.12
CA HIS A 279 32.10 -2.04 21.64
C HIS A 279 31.80 -3.00 20.49
N ASN A 280 30.50 -3.26 20.36
CA ASN A 280 29.87 -4.22 19.46
C ASN A 280 29.62 -3.58 18.07
N PRO A 281 30.09 -4.21 16.97
CA PRO A 281 29.96 -3.72 15.60
C PRO A 281 28.58 -3.31 15.14
N PHE A 282 27.60 -3.96 15.74
CA PHE A 282 26.23 -3.95 15.25
C PHE A 282 25.40 -2.85 15.93
N LEU A 283 25.94 -2.12 16.92
CA LEU A 283 25.17 -1.22 17.78
C LEU A 283 25.59 0.25 17.78
N ASP A 284 26.83 0.60 17.38
CA ASP A 284 27.33 1.98 17.51
C ASP A 284 28.02 2.49 16.24
N THR A 285 27.23 3.12 15.37
CA THR A 285 27.63 3.59 14.03
C THR A 285 28.55 4.82 14.02
N TYR A 286 28.89 5.41 15.17
CA TYR A 286 29.63 6.68 15.24
C TYR A 286 30.76 6.72 16.28
N SER A 287 31.09 5.59 16.90
CA SER A 287 32.04 5.52 18.02
C SER A 287 33.45 6.04 17.69
N VAL A 288 33.89 5.93 16.43
CA VAL A 288 35.23 6.37 15.96
C VAL A 288 35.31 7.86 15.59
N SER A 289 34.17 8.52 15.38
CA SER A 289 34.12 9.90 14.86
C SER A 289 34.82 10.93 15.76
N LYS A 290 34.83 10.70 17.09
CA LYS A 290 35.54 11.53 18.08
C LYS A 290 37.07 11.50 17.92
N TYR A 291 37.61 10.54 17.18
CA TYR A 291 39.05 10.39 16.95
C TYR A 291 39.46 10.87 15.55
N PHE A 292 38.52 11.41 14.76
CA PHE A 292 38.81 11.91 13.42
C PHE A 292 39.69 13.16 13.48
N LYS A 293 40.75 13.15 12.68
CA LYS A 293 41.53 14.32 12.33
C LYS A 293 41.12 14.76 10.94
N VAL A 294 40.66 16.00 10.80
CA VAL A 294 40.25 16.55 9.51
C VAL A 294 41.50 16.84 8.68
N GLU A 295 41.59 16.26 7.48
CA GLU A 295 42.69 16.48 6.53
C GLU A 295 42.28 17.48 5.45
N ILE A 296 41.03 17.42 5.00
CA ILE A 296 40.46 18.31 3.98
C ILE A 296 39.06 18.73 4.45
N ASP A 297 38.75 20.03 4.39
CA ASP A 297 37.43 20.62 4.64
C ASP A 297 37.17 21.73 3.61
N GLU A 298 36.55 21.36 2.48
CA GLU A 298 36.22 22.31 1.42
C GLU A 298 34.85 22.97 1.61
N PHE A 299 34.08 22.59 2.63
CA PHE A 299 32.74 23.17 2.86
C PHE A 299 32.71 24.71 2.94
N PRO A 300 33.72 25.41 3.50
CA PRO A 300 33.76 26.88 3.48
C PRO A 300 33.84 27.47 2.06
N ASN A 301 34.33 26.71 1.09
CA ASN A 301 34.52 27.13 -0.30
C ASN A 301 33.37 26.68 -1.21
N LEU A 302 32.39 25.94 -0.69
CA LEU A 302 31.24 25.47 -1.47
C LEU A 302 30.10 26.48 -1.48
N THR A 303 29.42 26.56 -2.61
CA THR A 303 28.18 27.30 -2.78
C THR A 303 27.10 26.33 -3.24
N ILE A 304 25.97 26.28 -2.52
CA ILE A 304 24.81 25.49 -2.95
C ILE A 304 23.91 26.40 -3.76
N GLU A 305 23.89 26.20 -5.08
CA GLU A 305 22.91 26.83 -5.95
C GLU A 305 21.56 26.15 -5.78
N MET A 306 20.56 26.92 -5.33
CA MET A 306 19.19 26.43 -5.32
C MET A 306 18.67 26.43 -6.76
N GLU A 307 18.62 25.26 -7.40
CA GLU A 307 17.73 25.09 -8.55
C GLU A 307 16.29 25.22 -8.05
N LEU A 308 15.68 26.38 -8.31
CA LEU A 308 14.24 26.59 -8.20
C LEU A 308 13.56 25.72 -9.26
N LEU A 309 13.20 24.49 -8.88
CA LEU A 309 12.25 23.67 -9.62
C LEU A 309 10.83 24.22 -9.48
#